data_AF-A0A4R4P7K5-F1
#
_entry.id   AF-A0A4R4P7K5-F1
#
_cell.length_a   1.000
_cell.length_b   1.000
_cell.length_c   1.000
_cell.angle_alpha   90.00
_cell.angle_beta   90.00
_cell.angle_gamma   90.00
#
_symmetry.space_group_name_H-M   'P 1'
#
loop_
_entity.id
_entity.type
_entity.pdbx_description
1 polymer ?
#
loop_
_entity_poly.entity_id
_entity_poly.type
_entity_poly.pdbx_seq_one_letter_code
_entity_poly.pdbx_strand_id
1 'polypeptide(L)'
;MTAYLRVPRHPDQLDELTFTEDGLDDPSPVKTSATDDLDRMSFTVQDVPGLRGVENLVDTALAKTRYEGGYVTRITVTRKASAPEITVAVSSPRANAMVAFAADGRFTKVNRV
;
A
#
# COMPACT_ATOMS: atom_id res chain seq x y z
N MET A 1 -9.95 -2.06 6.94
CA MET A 1 -8.50 -1.83 6.70
C MET A 1 -8.12 -0.52 7.34
N THR A 2 -6.91 -0.37 7.88
CA THR A 2 -6.51 0.85 8.58
C THR A 2 -5.36 1.55 7.86
N ALA A 3 -5.39 2.88 7.77
CA ALA A 3 -4.30 3.73 7.31
C ALA A 3 -3.95 4.77 8.38
N TYR A 4 -2.68 5.18 8.42
CA TYR A 4 -2.20 6.22 9.33
C TYR A 4 -1.75 7.42 8.51
N LEU A 5 -2.27 8.61 8.82
CA LEU A 5 -1.97 9.85 8.11
C LEU A 5 -1.34 10.86 9.05
N ARG A 6 -0.24 11.50 8.64
CA ARG A 6 0.35 12.60 9.39
C ARG A 6 -0.51 13.84 9.34
N VAL A 7 -0.67 14.50 10.49
CA VAL A 7 -1.36 15.79 10.57
C VAL A 7 -0.43 16.87 10.01
N PRO A 8 -0.79 17.60 8.92
CA PRO A 8 0.14 18.49 8.22
C PRO A 8 0.76 19.61 9.08
N ARG A 9 0.10 20.01 10.16
CA ARG A 9 0.54 21.07 11.09
C ARG A 9 1.12 20.54 12.40
N HIS A 10 1.06 19.23 12.64
CA HIS A 10 1.50 18.57 13.87
C HIS A 10 2.30 17.30 13.50
N PRO A 11 3.61 17.42 13.22
CA PRO A 11 4.44 16.34 12.65
C PRO A 11 4.66 15.15 13.60
N ASP A 12 4.33 15.32 14.88
CA ASP A 12 4.34 14.35 15.96
C ASP A 12 3.00 13.58 16.11
N GLN A 13 2.01 13.92 15.29
CA GLN A 13 0.65 13.39 15.36
C GLN A 13 0.26 12.58 14.12
N LEU A 14 -0.53 11.54 14.36
CA LEU A 14 -1.13 10.68 13.33
C LEU A 14 -2.63 10.52 13.57
N ASP A 15 -3.39 10.59 12.49
CA ASP A 15 -4.78 10.14 12.45
C ASP A 15 -4.83 8.69 12.00
N GLU A 16 -5.71 7.91 12.61
CA GLU A 16 -6.04 6.55 12.18
C GLU A 16 -7.35 6.57 11.40
N LEU A 17 -7.29 6.17 10.13
CA LEU A 17 -8.43 6.05 9.24
C LEU A 17 -8.78 4.58 9.03
N THR A 18 -10.05 4.22 9.24
CA THR A 18 -10.55 2.88 8.95
C THR A 18 -11.40 2.89 7.68
N PHE A 19 -11.08 1.99 6.76
CA PHE A 19 -11.83 1.70 5.54
C PHE A 19 -12.67 0.44 5.75
N THR A 20 -13.96 0.57 5.53
CA THR A 20 -14.95 -0.52 5.49
C THR A 20 -15.42 -0.71 4.04
N GLU A 21 -16.23 -1.74 3.77
CA GLU A 21 -16.84 -1.90 2.43
C GLU A 21 -17.79 -0.74 2.09
N ASP A 22 -18.34 -0.07 3.11
CA ASP A 22 -19.30 1.03 2.98
C ASP A 22 -18.63 2.40 2.79
N GLY A 23 -17.30 2.48 2.94
CA GLY A 23 -16.54 3.70 2.69
C GLY A 23 -15.38 3.94 3.65
N LEU A 24 -15.01 5.21 3.77
CA LEU A 24 -14.00 5.69 4.73
C LEU A 24 -14.71 6.18 5.98
N ASP A 25 -14.40 5.59 7.13
CA ASP A 25 -14.89 6.06 8.43
C ASP A 25 -14.21 7.39 8.82
N ASP A 26 -14.87 8.13 9.71
CA ASP A 26 -14.30 9.34 10.30
C ASP A 26 -12.95 9.05 10.98
N PRO A 27 -12.03 10.02 11.00
CA PRO A 27 -10.75 9.87 11.71
C PRO A 27 -10.97 9.49 13.18
N SER A 28 -10.38 8.36 13.58
CA SER A 28 -10.32 7.92 14.98
C SER A 28 -9.26 8.75 15.75
N PRO A 29 -9.28 8.79 17.10
CA PRO A 29 -8.52 9.76 17.88
C PRO A 29 -7.05 9.90 17.48
N VAL A 30 -6.57 11.15 17.49
CA VAL A 30 -5.17 11.51 17.22
C VAL A 30 -4.25 10.68 18.11
N LYS A 31 -3.36 9.90 17.49
CA LYS A 31 -2.27 9.20 18.18
C LYS A 31 -1.06 10.13 18.22
N THR A 32 -0.59 10.45 19.42
CA THR A 32 0.69 11.12 19.64
C THR A 32 1.79 10.08 19.73
N SER A 33 2.78 10.14 18.84
CA SER A 33 3.95 9.27 18.96
C SER A 33 5.10 10.05 19.59
N ALA A 34 5.41 9.73 20.85
CA ALA A 34 6.54 10.32 21.57
C ALA A 34 7.88 9.64 21.23
N THR A 35 7.85 8.45 20.62
CA THR A 35 9.04 7.59 20.44
C THR A 35 9.26 7.11 19.01
N ASP A 36 8.26 7.17 18.13
CA ASP A 36 8.44 6.70 16.75
C ASP A 36 9.04 7.80 15.86
N ASP A 37 9.99 7.39 15.02
CA ASP A 37 10.51 8.23 13.92
C ASP A 37 9.49 8.21 12.78
N LEU A 38 8.46 9.04 12.93
CA LEU A 38 7.36 9.16 11.98
C LEU A 38 7.84 9.62 10.58
N ASP A 39 8.98 10.31 10.48
CA ASP A 39 9.58 10.71 9.19
C ASP A 39 10.13 9.51 8.43
N ARG A 40 10.70 8.52 9.13
CA ARG A 40 11.13 7.25 8.53
C ARG A 40 9.98 6.32 8.17
N MET A 41 8.84 6.47 8.83
CA MET A 41 7.66 5.62 8.61
C MET A 41 6.67 6.19 7.59
N SER A 42 6.67 7.50 7.38
CA SER A 42 5.78 8.18 6.43
C SER A 42 6.39 8.29 5.03
N PHE A 43 5.55 8.56 4.04
CA PHE A 43 5.95 8.91 2.69
C PHE A 43 4.89 9.84 2.09
N THR A 44 5.29 10.63 1.10
CA THR A 44 4.37 11.41 0.29
C THR A 44 3.97 10.62 -0.95
N VAL A 45 2.84 10.99 -1.57
CA VAL A 45 2.45 10.39 -2.87
C VAL A 45 3.51 10.63 -3.94
N GLN A 46 4.28 11.73 -3.85
CA GLN A 46 5.35 12.04 -4.79
C GLN A 46 6.53 11.06 -4.68
N ASP A 47 6.74 10.45 -3.51
CA ASP A 47 7.76 9.42 -3.29
C ASP A 47 7.40 8.07 -3.93
N VAL A 48 6.19 7.94 -4.48
CA VAL A 48 5.65 6.70 -5.06
C VAL A 48 5.08 6.94 -6.46
N PRO A 49 5.90 7.36 -7.44
CA PRO A 49 5.43 7.75 -8.77
C PRO A 49 4.76 6.60 -9.54
N GLY A 50 5.02 5.34 -9.19
CA GLY A 50 4.35 4.17 -9.76
C GLY A 50 2.83 4.17 -9.58
N LEU A 51 2.30 4.88 -8.57
CA LEU A 51 0.86 5.05 -8.37
C LEU A 51 0.18 5.89 -9.46
N ARG A 52 0.92 6.56 -10.35
CA ARG A 52 0.33 7.24 -11.50
C ARG A 52 -0.09 6.28 -12.63
N GLY A 53 0.38 5.05 -12.60
CA GLY A 53 0.06 4.01 -13.57
C GLY A 53 -0.46 2.76 -12.88
N VAL A 54 -1.50 2.89 -12.05
CA VAL A 54 -2.08 1.78 -11.29
C VAL A 54 -2.50 0.63 -12.21
N GLU A 55 -3.05 0.96 -13.38
CA GLU A 55 -3.46 0.02 -14.41
C GLU A 55 -2.28 -0.85 -14.85
N ASN A 56 -1.12 -0.24 -15.09
CA ASN A 56 0.09 -0.98 -15.46
C ASN A 56 0.58 -1.91 -14.33
N LEU A 57 0.40 -1.51 -13.07
CA LEU A 57 0.74 -2.36 -11.91
C LEU A 57 -0.20 -3.57 -11.85
N VAL A 58 -1.50 -3.36 -12.08
CA VAL A 58 -2.51 -4.43 -12.13
C VAL A 58 -2.22 -5.40 -13.26
N ASP A 59 -2.03 -4.90 -14.47
CA ASP A 59 -1.74 -5.71 -15.66
C ASP A 59 -0.45 -6.51 -15.47
N THR A 60 0.59 -5.87 -14.96
CA THR A 60 1.86 -6.54 -14.67
C THR A 60 1.69 -7.61 -13.59
N ALA A 61 0.94 -7.32 -12.53
CA ALA A 61 0.72 -8.28 -11.45
C ALA A 61 0.00 -9.53 -11.95
N LEU A 62 -1.08 -9.37 -12.72
CA LEU A 62 -1.81 -10.48 -13.33
C LEU A 62 -0.94 -11.29 -14.31
N ALA A 63 -0.16 -10.60 -15.16
CA ALA A 63 0.75 -11.26 -16.10
C ALA A 63 1.87 -12.05 -15.39
N LYS A 64 2.36 -11.57 -14.24
CA LYS A 64 3.44 -12.22 -13.48
C LYS A 64 2.96 -13.42 -12.67
N THR A 65 1.73 -13.41 -12.17
CA THR A 65 1.16 -14.55 -11.43
C THR A 65 0.70 -15.66 -12.36
N ARG A 66 0.18 -15.30 -13.55
CA ARG A 66 -0.40 -16.23 -14.54
C ARG A 66 -1.55 -17.06 -13.98
N TYR A 67 -2.30 -16.50 -13.05
CA TYR A 67 -3.49 -17.15 -12.53
C TYR A 67 -4.65 -17.01 -13.52
N GLU A 68 -5.19 -18.15 -13.94
CA GLU A 68 -6.42 -18.18 -14.72
C GLU A 68 -7.58 -17.62 -13.89
N GLY A 69 -8.31 -16.66 -14.44
CA GLY A 69 -9.35 -15.93 -13.69
C GLY A 69 -8.79 -15.14 -12.50
N GLY A 70 -7.51 -14.76 -12.54
CA GLY A 70 -6.89 -13.93 -11.51
C GLY A 70 -7.45 -12.51 -11.48
N TYR A 71 -7.61 -11.95 -10.29
CA TYR A 71 -8.04 -10.57 -10.07
C TYR A 71 -7.26 -9.92 -8.92
N VAL A 72 -7.08 -8.62 -8.99
CA VAL A 72 -6.42 -7.84 -7.93
C VAL A 72 -7.43 -7.53 -6.84
N THR A 73 -7.10 -7.86 -5.60
CA THR A 73 -7.96 -7.59 -4.43
C THR A 73 -7.51 -6.36 -3.66
N ARG A 74 -6.22 -6.02 -3.71
CA ARG A 74 -5.66 -4.91 -2.94
C ARG A 74 -4.36 -4.42 -3.52
N ILE A 75 -4.14 -3.11 -3.42
CA ILE A 75 -2.82 -2.48 -3.58
C ILE A 75 -2.46 -1.83 -2.26
N THR A 76 -1.26 -2.08 -1.76
CA THR A 76 -0.77 -1.55 -0.49
C THR A 76 0.60 -0.95 -0.70
N VAL A 77 0.79 0.26 -0.22
CA VAL A 77 2.11 0.90 -0.18
C VAL A 77 2.58 0.90 1.26
N THR A 78 3.80 0.40 1.49
CA THR A 78 4.39 0.39 2.83
C THR A 78 5.80 0.93 2.79
N ARG A 79 6.21 1.56 3.90
CA ARG A 79 7.59 1.95 4.15
C ARG A 79 8.02 1.34 5.48
N LYS A 80 8.93 0.36 5.44
CA LYS A 80 9.40 -0.35 6.65
C LYS A 80 10.78 0.10 7.16
N ALA A 81 11.63 0.68 6.31
CA ALA A 81 12.95 1.23 6.69
C ALA A 81 13.66 2.00 5.54
N SER A 82 13.32 1.69 4.29
CA SER A 82 13.98 2.21 3.08
C SER A 82 12.97 2.94 2.17
N ALA A 83 13.16 2.90 0.85
CA ALA A 83 12.20 3.44 -0.10
C ALA A 83 10.82 2.75 0.02
N PRO A 84 9.71 3.44 -0.28
CA PRO A 84 8.39 2.82 -0.33
C PRO A 84 8.36 1.59 -1.28
N GLU A 85 7.61 0.57 -0.90
CA GLU A 85 7.34 -0.60 -1.74
C GLU A 85 5.84 -0.71 -1.99
N ILE A 86 5.47 -0.95 -3.25
CA ILE A 86 4.07 -1.19 -3.65
C ILE A 86 3.87 -2.70 -3.72
N THR A 87 2.85 -3.21 -3.05
CA THR A 87 2.45 -4.62 -3.09
C THR A 87 1.04 -4.75 -3.63
N VAL A 88 0.88 -5.54 -4.68
CA VAL A 88 -0.40 -5.88 -5.30
C VAL A 88 -0.78 -7.30 -4.93
N ALA A 89 -1.90 -7.48 -4.22
CA ALA A 89 -2.47 -8.77 -3.90
C ALA A 89 -3.32 -9.27 -5.07
N VAL A 90 -2.98 -10.45 -5.58
CA VAL A 90 -3.70 -11.14 -6.66
C VAL A 90 -4.33 -12.41 -6.09
N SER A 91 -5.61 -12.58 -6.33
CA SER A 91 -6.37 -13.78 -5.97
C SER A 91 -6.92 -14.46 -7.22
N SER A 92 -7.25 -15.73 -7.09
CA SER A 92 -7.95 -16.55 -8.07
C SER A 92 -8.76 -17.60 -7.30
N PRO A 93 -9.67 -18.35 -7.95
CA PRO A 93 -10.41 -19.41 -7.28
C PRO A 93 -9.54 -20.50 -6.62
N ARG A 94 -8.26 -20.61 -6.99
CA ARG A 94 -7.38 -21.71 -6.56
C ARG A 94 -6.10 -21.25 -5.86
N ALA A 95 -5.75 -19.97 -5.89
CA ALA A 95 -4.44 -19.49 -5.40
C ALA A 95 -4.43 -17.99 -5.09
N ASN A 96 -3.51 -17.60 -4.21
CA ASN A 96 -3.22 -16.22 -3.85
C ASN A 96 -1.74 -15.90 -4.05
N ALA A 97 -1.44 -14.66 -4.41
CA ALA A 97 -0.07 -14.16 -4.52
C ALA A 97 0.01 -12.68 -4.17
N MET A 98 1.20 -12.26 -3.75
CA MET A 98 1.58 -10.86 -3.59
C MET A 98 2.66 -10.53 -4.61
N VAL A 99 2.42 -9.52 -5.43
CA VAL A 99 3.37 -9.01 -6.43
C VAL A 99 3.94 -7.70 -5.91
N ALA A 100 5.24 -7.64 -5.69
CA ALA A 100 5.92 -6.47 -5.18
C ALA A 100 6.57 -5.67 -6.32
N PHE A 101 6.50 -4.35 -6.19
CA PHE A 101 7.06 -3.35 -7.08
C PHE A 101 7.83 -2.32 -6.25
N ALA A 102 8.90 -1.77 -6.82
CA ALA A 102 9.54 -0.59 -6.28
C ALA A 102 8.63 0.65 -6.38
N ALA A 103 8.99 1.73 -5.70
CA ALA A 103 8.22 2.98 -5.66
C ALA A 103 7.93 3.59 -7.05
N ASP A 104 8.80 3.34 -8.03
CA ASP A 104 8.66 3.76 -9.43
C ASP A 104 7.70 2.87 -10.25
N GLY A 105 7.17 1.81 -9.66
CA GLY A 105 6.29 0.84 -10.32
C GLY A 105 7.04 -0.26 -11.07
N ARG A 106 8.37 -0.36 -10.92
CA ARG A 106 9.13 -1.47 -11.49
C ARG A 106 8.88 -2.75 -10.71
N PHE A 107 8.52 -3.82 -11.43
CA PHE A 107 8.36 -5.16 -10.85
C PHE A 107 9.64 -5.63 -10.13
N THR A 108 9.46 -6.22 -8.95
CA THR A 108 10.55 -6.78 -8.14
C THR A 108 10.40 -8.28 -7.96
N LYS A 109 9.26 -8.77 -7.44
CA LYS A 109 9.08 -10.20 -7.11
C LYS A 109 7.62 -10.63 -7.04
N VAL A 110 7.39 -11.94 -7.13
CA VAL A 110 6.12 -12.61 -6.81
C VAL A 110 6.32 -13.51 -5.59
N ASN A 111 5.51 -13.33 -4.57
CA ASN A 111 5.41 -14.21 -3.42
C ASN A 111 4.07 -14.94 -3.46
N ARG A 112 4.08 -16.26 -3.66
CA ARG A 112 2.87 -17.09 -3.62
C ARG A 112 2.55 -17.46 -2.18
N VAL A 113 1.26 -17.46 -1.85
CA VAL A 113 0.72 -17.77 -0.52
C VAL A 113 -0.04 -19.08 -0.58
#